data_AF-A0A8C5YKK2-F1
#
_entry.id   AF-A0A8C5YKK2-F1
#
_cell.length_a   1.000
_cell.length_b   1.000
_cell.length_c   1.000
_cell.angle_alpha   90.00
_cell.angle_beta   90.00
_cell.angle_gamma   90.00
#
_symmetry.space_group_name_H-M   'P 1'
#
loop_
_entity.id
_entity.type
_entity.pdbx_description
1 polymer ?
#
loop_
_entity_poly.entity_id
_entity_poly.type
_entity_poly.pdbx_seq_one_letter_code
_entity_poly.pdbx_strand_id
1 'polypeptide(L)'
;MDPVEDTLRRLREAFSSGRTRPAEFRAAQLQGLGRFLQDNRQLLLDALAQDLHKSNFEAEVSEIAISQSEVDLALRNLQTWMKDEKVSKNLATQLDSAFIRKEPFGLVLIIAPWNYPLNLTLVPLVGAIAAGNCVVLKPSEISKSVEKVLAEVLPCYLDQSCLAVALGGPTETARLLEHRFDYIFFTGEEGRPWGIPSLTPRAGDGH
;
A
#
# COMPACT_ATOMS: atom_id res chain seq x y z
N MET A 1 20.08 17.95 2.59
CA MET A 1 18.82 17.52 1.97
C MET A 1 18.29 16.39 2.83
N ASP A 2 17.03 16.44 3.23
CA ASP A 2 16.42 15.34 4.00
C ASP A 2 16.15 14.17 3.03
N PRO A 3 16.77 12.99 3.23
CA PRO A 3 16.58 11.83 2.34
C PRO A 3 15.12 11.40 2.18
N VAL A 4 14.29 11.68 3.19
CA VAL A 4 12.84 11.41 3.14
C VAL A 4 12.18 12.34 2.14
N GLU A 5 12.51 13.63 2.16
CA GLU A 5 11.93 14.63 1.25
C GLU A 5 12.26 14.33 -0.22
N ASP A 6 13.50 13.91 -0.50
CA ASP A 6 13.93 13.50 -1.84
C ASP A 6 13.14 12.28 -2.34
N THR A 7 12.94 11.30 -1.46
CA THR A 7 12.14 10.10 -1.74
C THR A 7 10.69 10.46 -2.05
N LEU A 8 10.06 11.29 -1.22
CA LEU A 8 8.67 11.70 -1.41
C LEU A 8 8.48 12.52 -2.68
N ARG A 9 9.42 13.43 -2.98
CA ARG A 9 9.41 14.21 -4.22
C ARG A 9 9.44 13.32 -5.45
N ARG A 10 10.35 12.35 -5.51
CA ARG A 10 10.45 11.39 -6.61
C ARG A 10 9.14 10.63 -6.83
N LEU A 11 8.51 10.15 -5.75
CA LEU A 11 7.23 9.43 -5.83
C LEU A 11 6.10 10.32 -6.36
N ARG A 12 6.04 11.59 -5.92
CA ARG A 12 5.04 12.55 -6.43
C ARG A 12 5.25 12.88 -7.90
N GLU A 13 6.50 13.04 -8.33
CA GLU A 13 6.84 13.29 -9.74
C GLU A 13 6.42 12.09 -10.61
N ALA A 14 6.70 10.86 -10.15
CA ALA A 14 6.25 9.65 -10.83
C ALA A 14 4.72 9.57 -10.93
N PHE A 15 3.99 9.85 -9.84
CA PHE A 15 2.52 9.91 -9.87
C PHE A 15 2.00 10.99 -10.83
N SER A 16 2.55 12.21 -10.74
CA SER A 16 2.12 13.38 -11.53
C SER A 16 2.38 13.21 -13.02
N SER A 17 3.40 12.41 -13.39
CA SER A 17 3.66 12.04 -14.79
C SER A 17 2.57 11.13 -15.40
N GLY A 18 1.68 10.58 -14.57
CA GLY A 18 0.64 9.64 -14.99
C GLY A 18 1.13 8.21 -15.15
N ARG A 19 2.37 7.89 -14.74
CA ARG A 19 3.00 6.55 -14.88
C ARG A 19 2.14 5.43 -14.31
N THR A 20 1.42 5.67 -13.20
CA THR A 20 0.59 4.67 -12.52
C THR A 20 -0.83 4.54 -13.08
N ARG A 21 -1.22 5.39 -14.03
CA ARG A 21 -2.59 5.42 -14.57
C ARG A 21 -2.93 4.20 -15.42
N PRO A 22 -2.07 3.73 -16.38
CA PRO A 22 -2.41 2.63 -17.27
C PRO A 22 -2.63 1.31 -16.53
N ALA A 23 -3.59 0.51 -17.00
CA ALA A 23 -3.90 -0.78 -16.40
C ALA A 23 -2.73 -1.77 -16.52
N GLU A 24 -1.95 -1.66 -17.61
CA GLU A 24 -0.79 -2.49 -17.89
C GLU A 24 0.31 -2.26 -16.86
N PHE A 25 0.55 -1.01 -16.46
CA PHE A 25 1.50 -0.69 -15.41
C PHE A 25 1.07 -1.34 -14.08
N ARG A 26 -0.19 -1.14 -13.68
CA ARG A 26 -0.73 -1.71 -12.42
C ARG A 26 -0.66 -3.24 -12.43
N ALA A 27 -1.02 -3.88 -13.53
CA ALA A 27 -0.93 -5.33 -13.69
C ALA A 27 0.52 -5.82 -13.59
N ALA A 28 1.47 -5.14 -14.23
CA ALA A 28 2.89 -5.49 -14.16
C ALA A 28 3.44 -5.38 -12.73
N GLN A 29 3.02 -4.35 -11.97
CA GLN A 29 3.39 -4.23 -10.56
C GLN A 29 2.80 -5.36 -9.71
N LEU A 30 1.50 -5.69 -9.88
CA LEU A 30 0.87 -6.80 -9.17
C LEU A 30 1.53 -8.16 -9.50
N GLN A 31 1.87 -8.39 -10.76
CA GLN A 31 2.64 -9.57 -11.18
C GLN A 31 4.05 -9.58 -10.56
N GLY A 32 4.70 -8.43 -10.48
CA GLY A 32 5.97 -8.26 -9.76
C GLY A 32 5.85 -8.66 -8.30
N LEU A 33 4.81 -8.19 -7.60
CA LEU A 33 4.54 -8.54 -6.21
C LEU A 33 4.25 -10.05 -6.03
N GLY A 34 3.50 -10.66 -6.95
CA GLY A 34 3.30 -12.12 -6.96
C GLY A 34 4.61 -12.89 -7.11
N ARG A 35 5.49 -12.47 -8.04
CA ARG A 35 6.83 -13.07 -8.18
C ARG A 35 7.70 -12.88 -6.94
N PHE A 36 7.63 -11.71 -6.30
CA PHE A 36 8.34 -11.46 -5.04
C PHE A 36 7.95 -12.50 -3.99
N LEU A 37 6.66 -12.77 -3.80
CA LEU A 37 6.16 -13.77 -2.85
C LEU A 37 6.61 -15.19 -3.20
N GLN A 38 6.60 -15.55 -4.49
CA GLN A 38 6.94 -16.90 -4.95
C GLN A 38 8.45 -17.17 -4.90
N ASP A 39 9.26 -16.29 -5.50
CA ASP A 39 10.70 -16.46 -5.64
C ASP A 39 11.41 -16.41 -4.27
N ASN A 40 10.88 -15.62 -3.34
CA ASN A 40 11.48 -15.37 -2.03
C ASN A 40 10.76 -16.11 -0.89
N ARG A 41 9.91 -17.10 -1.21
CA ARG A 41 9.08 -17.78 -0.22
C ARG A 41 9.86 -18.29 0.98
N GLN A 42 10.98 -18.99 0.76
CA GLN A 42 11.79 -19.51 1.88
C GLN A 42 12.41 -18.37 2.71
N LEU A 43 12.91 -17.32 2.06
CA LEU A 43 13.47 -16.15 2.74
C LEU A 43 12.41 -15.45 3.63
N LEU A 44 11.17 -15.35 3.15
CA LEU A 44 10.05 -14.78 3.89
C LEU A 44 9.67 -15.65 5.09
N LEU A 45 9.62 -16.97 4.91
CA LEU A 45 9.36 -17.92 6.00
C LEU A 45 10.45 -17.83 7.08
N ASP A 46 11.73 -17.78 6.68
CA ASP A 46 12.85 -17.67 7.61
C ASP A 46 12.81 -16.35 8.40
N ALA A 47 12.50 -15.23 7.72
CA ALA A 47 12.35 -13.94 8.37
C ALA A 47 11.19 -13.92 9.38
N LEU A 48 10.04 -14.52 9.04
CA LEU A 48 8.89 -14.65 9.94
C LEU A 48 9.20 -15.56 11.14
N ALA A 49 9.93 -16.66 10.94
CA ALA A 49 10.36 -17.52 12.01
C ALA A 49 11.36 -16.82 12.95
N GLN A 50 12.23 -15.97 12.40
CA GLN A 50 13.19 -15.20 13.18
C GLN A 50 12.51 -14.13 14.04
N ASP A 51 11.53 -13.40 13.49
CA ASP A 51 10.90 -12.29 14.20
C ASP A 51 9.75 -12.73 15.12
N LEU A 52 8.94 -13.71 14.69
CA LEU A 52 7.69 -14.11 15.37
C LEU A 52 7.69 -15.57 15.86
N HIS A 53 8.73 -16.36 15.58
CA HIS A 53 8.77 -17.80 15.88
C HIS A 53 7.61 -18.61 15.29
N LYS A 54 6.99 -18.11 14.20
CA LYS A 54 5.95 -18.82 13.47
C LYS A 54 6.53 -20.08 12.83
N SER A 55 5.78 -21.18 12.92
CA SER A 55 6.09 -22.37 12.12
C SER A 55 5.91 -22.06 10.62
N ASN A 56 6.63 -22.76 9.74
CA ASN A 56 6.50 -22.54 8.29
C ASN A 56 5.05 -22.66 7.80
N PHE A 57 4.29 -23.62 8.35
CA PHE A 57 2.89 -23.79 7.99
C PHE A 57 2.03 -22.59 8.41
N GLU A 58 2.19 -22.12 9.65
CA GLU A 58 1.45 -20.96 10.15
C GLU A 58 1.80 -19.68 9.38
N ALA A 59 3.09 -19.43 9.15
CA ALA A 59 3.58 -18.31 8.36
C ALA A 59 3.02 -18.35 6.93
N GLU A 60 3.02 -19.52 6.30
CA GLU A 60 2.47 -19.69 4.96
C GLU A 60 0.99 -19.32 4.90
N VAL A 61 0.15 -19.91 5.77
CA VAL A 61 -1.31 -19.73 5.69
C VAL A 61 -1.79 -18.37 6.18
N SER A 62 -1.07 -17.74 7.12
CA SER A 62 -1.48 -16.46 7.73
C SER A 62 -0.87 -15.23 7.09
N GLU A 63 0.18 -15.39 6.27
CA GLU A 63 0.93 -14.26 5.71
C GLU A 63 1.06 -14.35 4.19
N ILE A 64 1.72 -15.40 3.70
CA ILE A 64 2.14 -15.50 2.30
C ILE A 64 0.96 -15.86 1.40
N ALA A 65 0.21 -16.90 1.75
CA ALA A 65 -0.91 -17.40 0.94
C ALA A 65 -2.05 -16.38 0.84
N ILE A 66 -2.33 -15.63 1.92
CA ILE A 66 -3.32 -14.55 1.92
C ILE A 66 -2.88 -13.42 0.98
N SER A 67 -1.63 -12.97 1.11
CA SER A 67 -1.07 -11.92 0.26
C SER A 67 -1.07 -12.32 -1.22
N GLN A 68 -0.70 -13.57 -1.52
CA GLN A 68 -0.73 -14.10 -2.89
C GLN A 68 -2.16 -14.17 -3.44
N SER A 69 -3.12 -14.62 -2.61
CA SER A 69 -4.52 -14.69 -3.00
C SER A 69 -5.09 -13.31 -3.32
N GLU A 70 -4.68 -12.29 -2.58
CA GLU A 70 -5.08 -10.90 -2.82
C GLU A 70 -4.49 -10.36 -4.14
N VAL A 71 -3.21 -10.65 -4.42
CA VAL A 71 -2.58 -10.34 -5.73
C VAL A 71 -3.37 -10.99 -6.87
N ASP A 72 -3.69 -12.27 -6.74
CA ASP A 72 -4.41 -13.00 -7.79
C ASP A 72 -5.84 -12.48 -7.98
N LEU A 73 -6.51 -12.11 -6.87
CA LEU A 73 -7.83 -11.49 -6.91
C LEU A 73 -7.78 -10.15 -7.65
N ALA A 74 -6.81 -9.31 -7.32
CA ALA A 74 -6.62 -8.01 -7.96
C ALA A 74 -6.34 -8.17 -9.45
N LEU A 75 -5.43 -9.08 -9.85
CA LEU A 75 -5.13 -9.34 -11.25
C LEU A 75 -6.36 -9.80 -12.04
N ARG A 76 -7.18 -10.70 -11.47
CA ARG A 76 -8.41 -11.18 -12.13
C ARG A 76 -9.44 -10.07 -12.32
N ASN A 77 -9.52 -9.11 -11.40
CA ASN A 77 -10.60 -8.13 -11.38
C ASN A 77 -10.19 -6.71 -11.79
N LEU A 78 -8.90 -6.41 -11.96
CA LEU A 78 -8.36 -5.06 -12.19
C LEU A 78 -9.12 -4.31 -13.29
N GLN A 79 -9.28 -4.93 -14.46
CA GLN A 79 -9.98 -4.33 -15.59
C GLN A 79 -11.46 -4.04 -15.29
N THR A 80 -12.10 -4.89 -14.48
CA THR A 80 -13.49 -4.67 -14.05
C THR A 80 -13.57 -3.54 -13.04
N TRP A 81 -12.64 -3.48 -12.09
CA TRP A 81 -12.61 -2.43 -11.07
C TRP A 81 -12.34 -1.04 -11.66
N MET A 82 -11.52 -0.95 -12.70
CA MET A 82 -11.18 0.31 -13.37
C MET A 82 -12.27 0.86 -14.30
N LYS A 83 -13.29 0.08 -14.65
CA LYS A 83 -14.37 0.54 -15.55
C LYS A 83 -15.23 1.61 -14.88
N ASP A 84 -15.63 2.59 -15.69
CA ASP A 84 -16.64 3.58 -15.33
C ASP A 84 -17.97 2.88 -15.03
N GLU A 85 -18.59 3.24 -13.91
CA GLU A 85 -19.89 2.72 -13.49
C GLU A 85 -21.00 3.67 -13.93
N LYS A 86 -21.91 3.21 -14.80
CA LYS A 86 -23.02 4.03 -15.27
C LYS A 86 -24.04 4.23 -14.15
N VAL A 87 -24.50 5.47 -13.97
CA VAL A 87 -25.51 5.80 -12.96
C VAL A 87 -26.84 6.20 -13.60
N SER A 88 -27.92 6.06 -12.83
CA SER A 88 -29.26 6.43 -13.27
C SER A 88 -29.36 7.91 -13.60
N LYS A 89 -30.09 8.23 -14.66
CA LYS A 89 -30.35 9.60 -15.12
C LYS A 89 -31.79 9.98 -14.83
N ASN A 90 -32.03 11.26 -14.57
CA ASN A 90 -33.39 11.79 -14.44
C ASN A 90 -33.79 12.52 -15.73
N LEU A 91 -35.04 12.98 -15.82
CA LEU A 91 -35.56 13.69 -17.01
C LEU A 91 -34.71 14.93 -17.37
N ALA A 92 -34.14 15.60 -16.39
CA ALA A 92 -33.30 16.78 -16.61
C ALA A 92 -31.92 16.42 -17.20
N THR A 93 -31.37 15.24 -16.88
CA THR A 93 -30.06 14.77 -17.36
C THR A 93 -30.15 13.70 -18.44
N GLN A 94 -31.33 13.50 -19.04
CA GLN A 94 -31.59 12.38 -19.94
C GLN A 94 -30.64 12.36 -21.16
N LEU A 95 -30.27 13.55 -21.67
CA LEU A 95 -29.35 13.74 -22.79
C LEU A 95 -27.87 13.71 -22.39
N ASP A 96 -27.55 13.70 -21.09
CA ASP A 96 -26.17 13.72 -20.61
C ASP A 96 -25.58 12.31 -20.47
N SER A 97 -24.25 12.26 -20.32
CA SER A 97 -23.53 11.05 -19.86
C SER A 97 -23.29 11.15 -18.35
N ALA A 98 -23.82 10.19 -17.58
CA ALA A 98 -23.62 10.13 -16.13
C ALA A 98 -22.94 8.81 -15.75
N PHE A 99 -21.77 8.91 -15.13
CA PHE A 99 -20.98 7.77 -14.67
C PHE A 99 -20.09 8.13 -13.48
N ILE A 100 -19.68 7.12 -12.72
CA ILE A 100 -18.68 7.20 -11.67
C ILE A 100 -17.37 6.67 -12.23
N ARG A 101 -16.33 7.51 -12.19
CA ARG A 101 -14.95 7.11 -12.50
C ARG A 101 -14.15 7.01 -11.22
N LYS A 102 -13.37 5.94 -11.08
CA LYS A 102 -12.46 5.71 -9.95
C LYS A 102 -11.08 6.22 -10.32
N GLU A 103 -10.59 7.20 -9.58
CA GLU A 103 -9.26 7.78 -9.78
C GLU A 103 -8.38 7.54 -8.55
N PRO A 104 -7.05 7.36 -8.73
CA PRO A 104 -6.13 7.21 -7.61
C PRO A 104 -6.08 8.48 -6.75
N PHE A 105 -5.82 8.32 -5.46
CA PHE A 105 -5.62 9.43 -4.53
C PHE A 105 -4.31 10.18 -4.81
N GLY A 106 -3.21 9.45 -5.04
CA GLY A 106 -1.89 10.05 -5.20
C GLY A 106 -0.80 9.26 -4.50
N LEU A 107 -0.19 9.89 -3.49
CA LEU A 107 0.83 9.29 -2.64
C LEU A 107 0.19 8.70 -1.38
N VAL A 108 0.27 7.38 -1.24
CA VAL A 108 -0.31 6.63 -0.13
C VAL A 108 0.79 6.20 0.85
N LEU A 109 0.54 6.37 2.14
CA LEU A 109 1.37 5.80 3.21
C LEU A 109 0.66 4.58 3.81
N ILE A 110 1.36 3.45 3.90
CA ILE A 110 0.89 2.24 4.58
C ILE A 110 1.79 2.00 5.79
N ILE A 111 1.22 2.07 6.99
CA ILE A 111 1.91 1.80 8.25
C ILE A 111 1.38 0.48 8.81
N ALA A 112 2.25 -0.51 8.90
CA ALA A 112 1.89 -1.87 9.31
C ALA A 112 2.47 -2.23 10.69
N PRO A 113 1.75 -3.03 11.49
CA PRO A 113 2.21 -3.50 12.79
C PRO A 113 3.06 -4.77 12.64
N TRP A 114 3.56 -5.28 13.78
CA TRP A 114 4.52 -6.39 13.84
C TRP A 114 3.92 -7.80 13.90
N ASN A 115 2.61 -7.94 14.16
CA ASN A 115 1.99 -9.24 14.46
C ASN A 115 1.65 -10.06 13.21
N TYR A 116 1.42 -9.39 12.07
CA TYR A 116 1.34 -10.01 10.74
C TYR A 116 2.06 -9.14 9.70
N PRO A 117 3.40 -9.01 9.80
CA PRO A 117 4.14 -7.93 9.16
C PRO A 117 4.16 -8.03 7.64
N LEU A 118 3.92 -9.21 7.05
CA LEU A 118 3.76 -9.32 5.60
C LEU A 118 2.32 -9.05 5.20
N ASN A 119 1.35 -9.78 5.76
CA ASN A 119 -0.06 -9.64 5.36
C ASN A 119 -0.56 -8.18 5.50
N LEU A 120 -0.34 -7.58 6.67
CA LEU A 120 -0.82 -6.23 6.98
C LEU A 120 -0.06 -5.12 6.23
N THR A 121 1.06 -5.45 5.58
CA THR A 121 1.76 -4.55 4.67
C THR A 121 1.32 -4.76 3.22
N LEU A 122 1.29 -6.02 2.78
CA LEU A 122 1.16 -6.38 1.36
C LEU A 122 -0.29 -6.38 0.88
N VAL A 123 -1.26 -6.77 1.70
CA VAL A 123 -2.68 -6.70 1.29
C VAL A 123 -3.13 -5.26 1.02
N PRO A 124 -2.84 -4.27 1.90
CA PRO A 124 -3.12 -2.87 1.58
C PRO A 124 -2.32 -2.35 0.38
N LEU A 125 -1.08 -2.83 0.18
CA LEU A 125 -0.25 -2.47 -0.97
C LEU A 125 -0.88 -2.94 -2.29
N VAL A 126 -1.44 -4.15 -2.33
CA VAL A 126 -2.17 -4.66 -3.51
C VAL A 126 -3.30 -3.70 -3.88
N GLY A 127 -4.12 -3.29 -2.91
CA GLY A 127 -5.19 -2.32 -3.12
C GLY A 127 -4.68 -0.98 -3.64
N ALA A 128 -3.61 -0.45 -3.04
CA ALA A 128 -3.01 0.82 -3.45
C ALA A 128 -2.45 0.79 -4.87
N ILE A 129 -1.78 -0.30 -5.27
CA ILE A 129 -1.28 -0.53 -6.64
C ILE A 129 -2.44 -0.67 -7.62
N ALA A 130 -3.45 -1.48 -7.30
CA ALA A 130 -4.62 -1.70 -8.16
C ALA A 130 -5.41 -0.39 -8.39
N ALA A 131 -5.48 0.48 -7.39
CA ALA A 131 -6.07 1.80 -7.51
C ALA A 131 -5.21 2.80 -8.31
N GLY A 132 -3.91 2.55 -8.49
CA GLY A 132 -2.99 3.36 -9.31
C GLY A 132 -2.24 4.42 -8.52
N ASN A 133 -1.94 4.18 -7.24
CA ASN A 133 -1.20 5.10 -6.38
C ASN A 133 0.31 4.84 -6.41
N CYS A 134 1.10 5.85 -6.03
CA CYS A 134 2.46 5.63 -5.54
C CYS A 134 2.40 5.38 -4.03
N VAL A 135 3.32 4.57 -3.50
CA VAL A 135 3.20 4.05 -2.13
C VAL A 135 4.51 4.19 -1.36
N VAL A 136 4.40 4.63 -0.10
CA VAL A 136 5.43 4.49 0.92
C VAL A 136 4.97 3.44 1.91
N LEU A 137 5.79 2.40 2.11
CA LEU A 137 5.58 1.41 3.16
C LEU A 137 6.37 1.81 4.40
N LYS A 138 5.73 1.73 5.57
CA LYS A 138 6.36 1.82 6.88
C LYS A 138 6.08 0.51 7.63
N PRO A 139 6.91 -0.53 7.43
CA PRO A 139 6.82 -1.75 8.24
C PRO A 139 7.21 -1.46 9.70
N SER A 140 6.89 -2.37 10.60
CA SER A 140 7.20 -2.23 12.02
C SER A 140 8.65 -2.62 12.33
N GLU A 141 9.36 -1.73 13.03
CA GLU A 141 10.75 -1.90 13.51
C GLU A 141 10.96 -3.05 14.51
N ILE A 142 9.86 -3.63 15.00
CA ILE A 142 9.85 -4.81 15.86
C ILE A 142 10.10 -6.08 15.03
N SER A 143 9.59 -6.14 13.79
CA SER A 143 9.77 -7.28 12.86
C SER A 143 10.96 -7.01 11.93
N LYS A 144 12.17 -6.97 12.50
CA LYS A 144 13.41 -6.51 11.86
C LYS A 144 13.82 -7.32 10.64
N SER A 145 13.63 -8.63 10.68
CA SER A 145 14.01 -9.52 9.59
C SER A 145 13.06 -9.33 8.41
N VAL A 146 11.76 -9.20 8.69
CA VAL A 146 10.73 -8.96 7.68
C VAL A 146 10.86 -7.56 7.07
N GLU A 147 11.02 -6.51 7.88
CA GLU A 147 11.18 -5.14 7.35
C GLU A 147 12.41 -5.03 6.44
N LYS A 148 13.49 -5.75 6.78
CA LYS A 148 14.71 -5.80 5.96
C LYS A 148 14.46 -6.43 4.60
N VAL A 149 13.77 -7.57 4.56
CA VAL A 149 13.39 -8.21 3.29
C VAL A 149 12.51 -7.28 2.45
N LEU A 150 11.55 -6.60 3.07
CA LEU A 150 10.72 -5.62 2.38
C LEU A 150 11.54 -4.42 1.85
N ALA A 151 12.53 -3.93 2.60
CA ALA A 151 13.35 -2.80 2.17
C ALA A 151 14.38 -3.16 1.10
N GLU A 152 14.96 -4.36 1.14
CA GLU A 152 16.08 -4.75 0.28
C GLU A 152 15.65 -5.55 -0.95
N VAL A 153 14.60 -6.37 -0.84
CA VAL A 153 14.25 -7.35 -1.89
C VAL A 153 13.01 -6.91 -2.68
N LEU A 154 11.97 -6.41 -2.02
CA LEU A 154 10.75 -5.96 -2.71
C LEU A 154 11.01 -4.92 -3.82
N PRO A 155 11.92 -3.92 -3.66
CA PRO A 155 12.21 -2.95 -4.72
C PRO A 155 12.86 -3.53 -5.97
N CYS A 156 13.32 -4.78 -5.96
CA CYS A 156 13.79 -5.48 -7.16
C CYS A 156 12.64 -5.97 -8.05
N TYR A 157 11.43 -6.04 -7.52
CA TYR A 157 10.24 -6.57 -8.20
C TYR A 157 9.26 -5.47 -8.62
N LEU A 158 9.31 -4.32 -7.96
CA LEU A 158 8.41 -3.19 -8.16
C LEU A 158 9.16 -1.96 -8.66
N ASP A 159 8.45 -1.07 -9.34
CA ASP A 159 9.02 0.16 -9.87
C ASP A 159 9.39 1.09 -8.72
N GLN A 160 10.70 1.25 -8.51
CA GLN A 160 11.24 2.06 -7.43
C GLN A 160 10.87 3.54 -7.56
N SER A 161 10.48 4.04 -8.74
CA SER A 161 9.98 5.42 -8.88
C SER A 161 8.60 5.59 -8.24
N CYS A 162 7.83 4.52 -8.04
CA CYS A 162 6.47 4.51 -7.49
C CYS A 162 6.34 3.84 -6.12
N LEU A 163 7.42 3.22 -5.61
CA LEU A 163 7.45 2.56 -4.30
C LEU A 163 8.66 3.04 -3.48
N ALA A 164 8.48 3.21 -2.18
CA ALA A 164 9.57 3.30 -1.22
C ALA A 164 9.23 2.54 0.07
N VAL A 165 10.26 2.11 0.80
CA VAL A 165 10.14 1.53 2.14
C VAL A 165 10.89 2.42 3.11
N ALA A 166 10.17 3.02 4.05
CA ALA A 166 10.71 3.85 5.11
C ALA A 166 10.89 2.99 6.36
N LEU A 167 12.13 2.78 6.77
CA LEU A 167 12.49 2.10 8.00
C LEU A 167 12.58 3.10 9.16
N GLY A 168 12.45 2.59 10.37
CA GLY A 168 12.59 3.37 11.60
C GLY A 168 11.44 3.19 12.54
N GLY A 169 11.61 3.69 13.75
CA GLY A 169 10.65 3.49 14.82
C GLY A 169 9.53 4.52 14.83
N PRO A 170 8.99 4.81 16.01
CA PRO A 170 9.58 6.01 16.55
C PRO A 170 9.22 7.39 15.99
N THR A 171 10.11 8.25 16.43
CA THR A 171 10.62 9.45 15.80
C THR A 171 10.56 9.45 14.27
N GLU A 172 11.00 8.39 13.59
CA GLU A 172 11.00 8.35 12.12
C GLU A 172 9.59 8.35 11.54
N THR A 173 8.66 7.61 12.17
CA THR A 173 7.24 7.62 11.78
C THR A 173 6.62 8.99 12.01
N ALA A 174 6.91 9.63 13.15
CA ALA A 174 6.42 10.98 13.44
C ALA A 174 6.90 12.00 12.38
N ARG A 175 8.20 11.98 12.05
CA ARG A 175 8.77 12.81 10.98
C ARG A 175 8.13 12.52 9.62
N LEU A 176 7.89 11.25 9.29
CA LEU A 176 7.24 10.88 8.05
C LEU A 176 5.82 11.47 7.97
N LEU A 177 5.08 11.46 9.08
CA LEU A 177 3.71 11.99 9.18
C LEU A 177 3.63 13.52 9.13
N GLU A 178 4.75 14.25 9.27
CA GLU A 178 4.79 15.71 9.01
C GLU A 178 4.61 16.02 7.52
N HIS A 179 4.84 15.05 6.63
CA HIS A 179 4.63 15.20 5.20
C HIS A 179 3.19 14.88 4.78
N ARG A 180 2.71 15.58 3.73
CA ARG A 180 1.36 15.38 3.19
C ARG A 180 1.23 14.04 2.47
N PHE A 181 0.33 13.16 2.90
CA PHE A 181 -0.10 12.02 2.08
C PHE A 181 -1.51 12.25 1.58
N ASP A 182 -1.81 11.72 0.39
CA ASP A 182 -3.16 11.81 -0.18
C ASP A 182 -4.09 10.73 0.43
N TYR A 183 -3.49 9.66 0.99
CA TYR A 183 -4.17 8.69 1.83
C TYR A 183 -3.18 8.06 2.82
N ILE A 184 -3.62 7.81 4.06
CA ILE A 184 -2.85 7.08 5.07
C ILE A 184 -3.65 5.85 5.50
N PHE A 185 -3.06 4.68 5.35
CA PHE A 185 -3.59 3.42 5.85
C PHE A 185 -2.74 2.97 7.04
N PHE A 186 -3.36 2.86 8.21
CA PHE A 186 -2.68 2.46 9.44
C PHE A 186 -3.39 1.26 10.06
N THR A 187 -2.63 0.23 10.39
CA THR A 187 -3.08 -0.86 11.25
C THR A 187 -2.22 -0.87 12.51
N GLY A 188 -2.84 -0.86 13.69
CA GLY A 188 -2.14 -0.89 14.96
C GLY A 188 -3.09 -0.69 16.14
N GLU A 189 -2.53 -0.61 17.33
CA GLU A 189 -3.27 -0.41 18.57
C GLU A 189 -3.55 1.07 18.83
N GLU A 190 -4.69 1.35 19.46
CA GLU A 190 -5.09 2.68 19.91
C GLU A 190 -4.10 3.19 20.97
N GLY A 191 -3.69 4.46 20.88
CA GLY A 191 -2.83 5.10 21.90
C GLY A 191 -1.32 5.03 21.69
N ARG A 192 -0.80 4.58 20.53
CA ARG A 192 0.64 4.80 20.24
C ARG A 192 0.95 6.30 20.13
N PRO A 193 2.11 6.75 20.64
CA PRO A 193 2.43 8.18 20.81
C PRO A 193 2.72 8.94 19.51
N TRP A 194 2.40 8.38 18.33
CA TRP A 194 2.68 8.99 17.02
C TRP A 194 1.87 10.23 16.69
N GLY A 195 1.02 10.69 17.62
CA GLY A 195 0.25 11.90 17.44
C GLY A 195 -0.63 11.87 16.19
N ILE A 196 -1.03 10.66 15.72
CA ILE A 196 -2.06 10.55 14.68
C ILE A 196 -3.29 11.24 15.28
N PRO A 197 -3.66 12.44 14.79
CA PRO A 197 -4.82 13.12 15.32
C PRO A 197 -6.00 12.17 15.15
N SER A 198 -6.86 12.06 16.15
CA SER A 198 -8.10 11.29 16.01
C SER A 198 -8.73 11.63 14.67
N LEU A 199 -8.83 10.65 13.76
CA LEU A 199 -9.54 10.79 12.48
C LEU A 199 -11.04 10.77 12.77
N THR A 200 -11.51 11.60 13.69
CA THR A 200 -12.91 11.95 13.81
C THR A 200 -13.20 12.90 12.65
N PRO A 201 -14.20 12.60 11.80
CA PRO A 201 -14.68 13.57 10.84
C PRO A 201 -15.03 14.83 11.63
N ARG A 202 -14.50 15.99 11.24
CA ARG A 202 -15.12 17.25 11.66
C ARG A 202 -16.54 17.18 11.15
N ALA A 203 -17.48 16.89 12.04
CA ALA A 203 -18.88 17.16 11.81
C ALA A 203 -18.94 18.62 11.35
N GLY A 204 -19.45 18.84 10.14
CA GLY A 204 -19.68 20.18 9.66
C GLY A 204 -20.60 20.87 10.66
N ASP A 205 -20.09 21.93 11.29
CA ASP A 205 -20.94 22.91 11.96
C ASP A 205 -21.78 23.56 10.87
N GLY A 206 -22.95 22.98 10.63
CA GLY A 206 -24.02 23.64 9.91
C GLY A 206 -24.69 24.62 10.86
N HIS A 207 -24.47 25.91 10.66
CA HIS A 207 -25.41 27.01 10.89
C HIS A 207 -25.15 28.11 9.88
#